data_AF-A0A7S1T217-F1
#
_entry.id   AF-A0A7S1T217-F1
#
_cell.length_a   1.000
_cell.length_b   1.000
_cell.length_c   1.000
_cell.angle_alpha   90.00
_cell.angle_beta   90.00
_cell.angle_gamma   90.00
#
_symmetry.space_group_name_H-M   'P 1'
#
loop_
_entity.id
_entity.type
_entity.pdbx_description
1 polymer ?
#
loop_
_entity_poly.entity_id
_entity_poly.type
_entity_poly.pdbx_seq_one_letter_code
_entity_poly.pdbx_strand_id
1 'polypeptide(L)'
;HAPPSLAELLWSVAVARLIFGSDMSIQAPPNLSPGEADARPAAWRALLDAGINDWGGVSPLTRDWVNPEKPWPGIQALAEVTAETGAALVPRLTVYPPYALQPETWLDGSGGVLSMAGMVR
;
A
#
# COMPACT_ATOMS: atom_id res chain seq x y z
N HIS A 1 -20.49 2.24 -14.38
CA HIS A 1 -20.58 2.98 -13.11
C HIS A 1 -19.42 3.95 -13.01
N ALA A 2 -19.62 5.13 -12.42
CA ALA A 2 -18.51 6.05 -12.14
C ALA A 2 -17.57 5.42 -11.10
N PRO A 3 -16.26 5.74 -11.13
CA PRO A 3 -15.35 5.35 -10.06
C PRO A 3 -15.79 5.98 -8.72
N PRO A 4 -15.50 5.33 -7.58
CA PRO A 4 -15.85 5.85 -6.27
C PRO A 4 -15.12 7.17 -5.99
N SER A 5 -15.77 8.03 -5.21
CA SER A 5 -15.17 9.26 -4.71
C SER A 5 -14.05 8.97 -3.70
N LEU A 6 -13.16 9.95 -3.48
CA LEU A 6 -12.15 9.86 -2.42
C LEU A 6 -12.80 9.66 -1.05
N ALA A 7 -13.92 10.34 -0.77
CA ALA A 7 -14.64 10.22 0.50
C ALA A 7 -15.13 8.79 0.77
N GLU A 8 -15.69 8.12 -0.24
CA GLU A 8 -16.13 6.72 -0.12
C GLU A 8 -14.95 5.76 0.09
N LEU A 9 -13.83 6.01 -0.60
CA LEU A 9 -12.61 5.22 -0.40
C LEU A 9 -12.06 5.38 1.03
N LEU A 10 -11.94 6.62 1.52
CA LEU A 10 -11.48 6.91 2.88
C LEU A 10 -12.39 6.27 3.94
N TRP A 11 -13.71 6.38 3.76
CA TRP A 11 -14.67 5.73 4.65
C TRP A 11 -14.48 4.21 4.68
N SER A 12 -14.30 3.60 3.51
CA SER A 12 -14.12 2.15 3.39
C SER A 12 -12.82 1.68 4.06
N VAL A 13 -11.72 2.42 3.89
CA VAL A 13 -10.44 2.15 4.56
C VAL A 13 -10.57 2.27 6.07
N ALA A 14 -11.19 3.34 6.57
CA ALA A 14 -11.36 3.57 8.00
C ALA A 14 -12.21 2.47 8.64
N VAL A 15 -13.31 2.08 8.00
CA VAL A 15 -14.17 0.98 8.46
C VAL A 15 -13.40 -0.35 8.44
N ALA A 16 -12.63 -0.63 7.39
CA ALA A 16 -11.79 -1.82 7.34
C ALA A 16 -10.77 -1.85 8.48
N ARG A 17 -10.12 -0.72 8.79
CA ARG A 17 -9.18 -0.60 9.91
C ARG A 17 -9.85 -0.89 11.25
N LEU A 18 -11.07 -0.41 11.46
CA LEU A 18 -11.84 -0.66 12.69
C LEU A 18 -12.28 -2.13 12.81
N ILE A 19 -12.72 -2.75 11.71
CA ILE A 19 -13.22 -4.13 11.71
C ILE A 19 -12.07 -5.14 11.87
N PHE A 20 -10.99 -4.96 11.12
CA PHE A 20 -9.88 -5.93 11.09
C PHE A 20 -8.78 -5.65 12.12
N GLY A 21 -8.87 -4.54 12.86
CA GLY A 21 -7.90 -4.15 13.88
C GLY A 21 -6.57 -3.66 13.30
N SER A 22 -5.59 -3.41 14.16
CA SER A 22 -4.28 -2.86 13.80
C SER A 22 -3.41 -3.80 12.99
N ASP A 23 -3.59 -5.11 13.17
CA ASP A 23 -2.63 -6.11 12.67
C ASP A 23 -2.84 -6.43 11.18
N MET A 24 -4.05 -6.19 10.67
CA MET A 24 -4.35 -6.38 9.26
C MET A 24 -3.61 -5.35 8.41
N SER A 25 -2.99 -5.81 7.34
CA SER A 25 -2.48 -4.92 6.30
C SER A 25 -3.61 -4.48 5.38
N ILE A 26 -3.80 -3.17 5.25
CA ILE A 26 -4.83 -2.57 4.40
C ILE A 26 -4.12 -1.76 3.33
N GLN A 27 -4.45 -2.07 2.07
CA GLN A 27 -3.77 -1.53 0.91
C GLN A 27 -4.59 -0.49 0.18
N ALA A 28 -3.92 0.55 -0.31
CA ALA A 28 -4.46 1.43 -1.36
C ALA A 28 -3.36 1.79 -2.37
N PRO A 29 -3.46 1.33 -3.64
CA PRO A 29 -2.50 1.69 -4.68
C PRO A 29 -2.46 3.20 -4.95
N PRO A 30 -1.28 3.84 -4.89
CA PRO A 30 -1.19 5.29 -4.93
C PRO A 30 -1.50 5.89 -6.31
N ASN A 31 -1.37 5.11 -7.39
CA ASN A 31 -1.75 5.49 -8.76
C ASN A 31 -3.27 5.44 -9.00
N LEU A 32 -4.04 4.80 -8.11
CA LEU A 32 -5.49 4.62 -8.22
C LEU A 32 -6.30 5.50 -7.27
N SER A 33 -5.63 6.32 -6.45
CA SER A 33 -6.30 7.28 -5.57
C SER A 33 -7.16 8.26 -6.40
N PRO A 34 -8.47 8.44 -6.09
CA PRO A 34 -9.32 9.35 -6.82
C PRO A 34 -8.86 10.81 -6.70
N GLY A 35 -8.89 11.55 -7.81
CA GLY A 35 -8.54 12.97 -7.86
C GLY A 35 -7.57 13.31 -9.01
N GLU A 36 -7.37 14.61 -9.22
CA GLU A 36 -6.38 15.13 -10.17
C GLU A 36 -4.95 14.84 -9.69
N ALA A 37 -4.01 14.77 -10.63
CA ALA A 37 -2.62 14.41 -10.34
C ALA A 37 -1.96 15.33 -9.28
N ASP A 38 -2.33 16.61 -9.25
CA ASP A 38 -1.79 17.62 -8.34
C ASP A 38 -2.38 17.51 -6.92
N ALA A 39 -3.59 16.99 -6.77
CA ALA A 39 -4.24 16.79 -5.47
C ALA A 39 -3.81 15.48 -4.77
N ARG A 40 -3.01 14.67 -5.48
CA ARG A 40 -2.71 13.30 -5.10
C ARG A 40 -1.89 13.16 -3.80
N PRO A 41 -0.91 14.03 -3.47
CA PRO A 41 -0.24 13.98 -2.17
C PRO A 41 -1.20 14.16 -0.98
N ALA A 42 -2.18 15.05 -1.09
CA ALA A 42 -3.20 15.24 -0.05
C ALA A 42 -4.11 14.01 0.07
N ALA A 43 -4.49 13.39 -1.04
CA ALA A 43 -5.25 12.14 -1.05
C ALA A 43 -4.46 10.98 -0.40
N TRP A 44 -3.16 10.86 -0.70
CA TRP A 44 -2.27 9.88 -0.06
C TRP A 44 -2.18 10.09 1.44
N ARG A 45 -1.98 11.34 1.88
CA ARG A 45 -1.98 11.65 3.31
C ARG A 45 -3.29 11.24 3.98
N ALA A 46 -4.42 11.57 3.36
CA ALA A 46 -5.73 11.20 3.88
C ALA A 46 -5.92 9.67 3.97
N LEU A 47 -5.39 8.90 3.00
CA LEU A 47 -5.45 7.43 3.05
C LEU A 47 -4.64 6.85 4.21
N LEU A 48 -3.44 7.39 4.46
CA LEU A 48 -2.63 7.02 5.63
C LEU A 48 -3.37 7.33 6.93
N ASP A 49 -3.96 8.52 7.05
CA ASP A 49 -4.76 8.92 8.21
C ASP A 49 -6.02 8.05 8.37
N ALA A 50 -6.61 7.57 7.27
CA ALA A 50 -7.73 6.64 7.29
C ALA A 50 -7.31 5.22 7.75
N GLY A 51 -6.01 4.89 7.70
CA GLY A 51 -5.47 3.68 8.30
C GLY A 51 -4.94 2.64 7.31
N ILE A 52 -4.62 3.01 6.06
CA ILE A 52 -3.74 2.13 5.26
C ILE A 52 -2.37 2.04 5.92
N ASN A 53 -1.69 0.92 5.71
CA ASN A 53 -0.31 0.73 6.13
C ASN A 53 0.54 0.07 5.03
N ASP A 54 -0.01 -0.02 3.82
CA ASP A 54 0.66 -0.58 2.66
C ASP A 54 0.16 0.11 1.38
N TRP A 55 1.08 0.61 0.56
CA TRP A 55 0.77 1.24 -0.72
C TRP A 55 0.45 0.22 -1.83
N GLY A 56 0.60 -1.08 -1.56
CA GLY A 56 0.47 -2.12 -2.56
C GLY A 56 1.69 -2.18 -3.49
N GLY A 57 1.47 -2.63 -4.72
CA GLY A 57 2.53 -2.67 -5.72
C GLY A 57 2.91 -1.27 -6.18
N VAL A 58 4.21 -0.97 -6.23
CA VAL A 58 4.76 0.26 -6.84
C VAL A 58 6.04 -0.14 -7.56
N SER A 59 6.27 0.38 -8.77
CA SER A 59 7.49 0.09 -9.53
C SER A 59 8.08 1.37 -10.15
N PRO A 60 9.36 1.66 -9.93
CA PRO A 60 10.04 2.75 -10.63
C PRO A 60 10.57 2.32 -12.00
N LEU A 61 10.53 1.02 -12.33
CA LEU A 61 11.16 0.44 -13.51
C LEU A 61 10.16 -0.02 -14.56
N THR A 62 8.97 -0.43 -14.14
CA THR A 62 7.96 -1.02 -15.01
C THR A 62 6.70 -0.21 -14.96
N ARG A 63 5.96 -0.13 -16.07
CA ARG A 63 4.57 0.37 -16.03
C ARG A 63 3.67 -0.53 -15.18
N ASP A 64 2.51 -0.01 -14.80
CA ASP A 64 1.42 -0.86 -14.32
C ASP A 64 0.87 -1.63 -15.54
N TRP A 65 0.92 -2.96 -15.50
CA TRP A 65 0.40 -3.82 -16.57
C TRP A 65 -1.11 -4.06 -16.45
N VAL A 66 -1.67 -3.83 -15.26
CA VAL A 66 -3.12 -3.95 -15.00
C VAL A 66 -3.83 -2.66 -15.37
N ASN A 67 -3.26 -1.50 -15.02
CA ASN A 67 -3.81 -0.17 -15.35
C ASN A 67 -2.77 0.69 -16.11
N PRO A 68 -2.48 0.39 -17.40
CA PRO A 68 -1.43 1.08 -18.17
C PRO A 68 -1.59 2.61 -18.27
N GLU A 69 -2.82 3.11 -18.13
CA GLU A 69 -3.17 4.52 -18.14
C GLU A 69 -2.96 5.23 -16.79
N LYS A 70 -2.66 4.48 -15.73
CA LYS A 70 -2.40 4.98 -14.36
C LYS A 70 -0.94 4.72 -13.98
N PRO A 71 0.01 5.56 -14.41
CA PRO A 71 1.43 5.34 -14.15
C PRO A 71 1.73 5.37 -12.64
N TRP A 72 2.76 4.63 -12.23
CA TRP A 72 3.25 4.70 -10.86
C TRP A 72 3.75 6.11 -10.53
N PRO A 73 3.47 6.62 -9.32
CA PRO A 73 4.08 7.85 -8.86
C PRO A 73 5.57 7.64 -8.54
N GLY A 74 6.31 8.75 -8.42
CA GLY A 74 7.69 8.71 -7.95
C GLY A 74 7.80 8.23 -6.50
N ILE A 75 8.72 7.31 -6.24
CA ILE A 75 8.93 6.71 -4.91
C ILE A 75 9.29 7.76 -3.86
N GLN A 76 10.07 8.78 -4.25
CA GLN A 76 10.48 9.85 -3.35
C GLN A 76 9.28 10.63 -2.79
N ALA A 77 8.32 10.97 -3.63
CA ALA A 77 7.10 11.66 -3.19
C ALA A 77 6.25 10.80 -2.24
N LEU A 78 6.17 9.48 -2.48
CA LEU A 78 5.51 8.56 -1.54
C LEU A 78 6.26 8.50 -0.21
N ALA A 79 7.59 8.47 -0.24
CA ALA A 79 8.42 8.43 0.96
C ALA A 79 8.27 9.70 1.80
N GLU A 80 8.21 10.87 1.16
CA GLU A 80 7.99 12.17 1.81
C GLU A 80 6.64 12.20 2.52
N VAL A 81 5.53 11.89 1.83
CA VAL A 81 4.19 11.88 2.43
C VAL A 81 4.07 10.82 3.53
N THR A 82 4.71 9.67 3.37
CA THR A 82 4.77 8.64 4.42
C THR A 82 5.53 9.14 5.65
N ALA A 83 6.64 9.86 5.46
CA ALA A 83 7.43 10.40 6.56
C ALA A 83 6.69 11.48 7.37
N GLU A 84 5.74 12.21 6.76
CA GLU A 84 4.89 13.17 7.48
C GLU A 84 4.01 12.52 8.55
N THR A 85 3.75 11.20 8.50
CA THR A 85 3.02 10.49 9.57
C THR A 85 3.95 10.00 10.69
N GLY A 86 5.27 10.17 10.53
CA GLY A 86 6.28 9.52 11.37
C GLY A 86 6.62 8.09 10.95
N ALA A 87 6.02 7.56 9.89
CA ALA A 87 6.30 6.23 9.35
C ALA A 87 7.41 6.26 8.29
N ALA A 88 7.94 5.09 7.93
CA ALA A 88 8.89 4.93 6.83
C ALA A 88 8.31 4.13 5.65
N LEU A 89 8.63 4.54 4.43
CA LEU A 89 8.35 3.73 3.24
C LEU A 89 9.37 2.61 3.12
N VAL A 90 8.92 1.36 3.26
CA VAL A 90 9.78 0.17 3.27
C VAL A 90 9.33 -0.83 2.20
N PRO A 91 10.24 -1.36 1.36
CA PRO A 91 9.87 -2.41 0.41
C PRO A 91 9.57 -3.72 1.15
N ARG A 92 8.58 -4.47 0.66
CA ARG A 92 8.24 -5.80 1.17
C ARG A 92 8.18 -6.84 0.05
N LEU A 93 8.24 -8.10 0.45
CA LEU A 93 7.93 -9.24 -0.39
C LEU A 93 6.44 -9.30 -0.71
N THR A 94 6.06 -10.11 -1.70
CA THR A 94 4.65 -10.35 -2.04
C THR A 94 3.87 -10.99 -0.88
N VAL A 95 4.56 -11.73 -0.03
CA VAL A 95 4.05 -12.30 1.23
C VAL A 95 4.38 -11.37 2.41
N TYR A 96 3.41 -11.15 3.31
CA TYR A 96 3.65 -10.34 4.50
C TYR A 96 4.52 -11.08 5.53
N PRO A 97 5.34 -10.36 6.34
CA PRO A 97 6.25 -10.97 7.29
C PRO A 97 5.62 -12.03 8.22
N PRO A 98 4.42 -11.86 8.80
CA PRO A 98 3.83 -12.87 9.68
C PRO A 98 3.59 -14.23 9.00
N TYR A 99 3.32 -14.23 7.69
CA TYR A 99 3.11 -15.45 6.90
C TYR A 99 4.42 -16.00 6.35
N ALA A 100 5.35 -15.13 5.95
CA ALA A 100 6.69 -15.53 5.51
C ALA A 100 7.47 -16.25 6.61
N LEU A 101 7.25 -15.87 7.87
CA LEU A 101 7.83 -16.49 9.06
C LEU A 101 7.16 -17.82 9.45
N GLN A 102 6.14 -18.27 8.72
CA GLN A 102 5.45 -19.54 8.89
C GLN A 102 5.49 -20.35 7.57
N PRO A 103 6.70 -20.67 7.07
CA PRO A 103 6.90 -21.22 5.74
C PRO A 103 6.18 -22.56 5.53
N GLU A 104 6.17 -23.43 6.55
CA GLU A 104 5.54 -24.75 6.48
C GLU A 104 4.01 -24.69 6.30
N THR A 105 3.40 -23.54 6.56
CA THR A 105 1.94 -23.33 6.46
C THR A 105 1.56 -22.52 5.21
N TRP A 106 2.33 -21.47 4.90
CA TRP A 106 1.94 -20.47 3.89
C TRP A 106 2.77 -20.50 2.62
N LEU A 107 3.91 -21.20 2.62
CA LEU A 107 4.77 -21.33 1.45
C LEU A 107 4.78 -22.78 0.98
N ASP A 108 5.01 -22.96 -0.32
CA ASP A 108 5.23 -24.31 -0.84
C ASP A 108 6.61 -24.80 -0.42
N GLY A 109 6.76 -26.13 -0.27
CA GLY A 109 8.00 -26.77 0.19
C GLY A 109 9.19 -26.61 -0.78
N SER A 110 9.06 -25.84 -1.87
CA SER A 110 10.14 -25.54 -2.81
C SER A 110 11.08 -24.43 -2.32
N GLY A 111 10.74 -23.75 -1.21
CA GLY A 111 11.71 -23.09 -0.32
C GLY A 111 12.27 -21.73 -0.78
N GLY A 112 11.63 -21.04 -1.71
CA GLY A 112 12.18 -19.82 -2.32
C GLY A 112 11.53 -18.51 -1.89
N VAL A 113 11.66 -18.07 -0.64
CA VAL A 113 11.38 -16.66 -0.29
C VAL A 113 12.63 -16.04 0.32
N LEU A 114 13.41 -15.35 -0.54
CA LEU A 114 14.56 -14.57 -0.13
C LEU A 114 14.09 -13.50 0.86
N SER A 115 14.56 -13.59 2.12
CA SER A 115 14.15 -12.67 3.18
C SER A 115 14.56 -11.23 2.87
N MET A 116 13.59 -10.33 2.77
CA MET A 116 13.80 -8.89 2.98
C MET A 116 13.03 -8.51 4.24
N ALA A 117 13.71 -8.58 5.39
CA ALA A 117 13.16 -8.11 6.65
C ALA A 117 13.21 -6.57 6.65
N GLY A 118 12.06 -5.96 6.36
CA GLY A 118 11.81 -4.55 6.55
C GLY A 118 10.43 -4.40 7.18
N MET A 119 10.38 -4.28 8.50
CA MET A 119 9.14 -4.03 9.24
C MET A 119 8.92 -2.52 9.31
N VAL A 120 7.73 -2.06 8.93
CA VAL A 120 7.27 -0.70 9.20
C VAL A 120 7.04 -0.58 10.71
N ARG A 121 7.65 0.43 11.32
CA ARG A 121 7.15 1.08 12.53
C ARG A 121 6.72 2.48 12.14
#